data_AF-A0A9Q1G7V7-F1
#
_entry.id   AF-A0A9Q1G7V7-F1
#
_cell.length_a   1.000
_cell.length_b   1.000
_cell.length_c   1.000
_cell.angle_alpha   90.00
_cell.angle_beta   90.00
_cell.angle_gamma   90.00
#
_symmetry.space_group_name_H-M   'P 1'
#
loop_
_entity.id
_entity.type
_entity.pdbx_description
1 polymer ?
#
loop_
_entity_poly.entity_id
_entity_poly.type
_entity_poly.pdbx_seq_one_letter_code
_entity_poly.pdbx_strand_id
1 'polypeptide(L)'
;MLAEVVEKLKKTGLQAAPPAHCYAGPGDVACDVCTGRKRKAFKSCLVCLASYCETHLQPHYESPPFKKHKLVKATGNLQEKICSHHDKLLEVYCRTDKQCICLLCVMDEHRGHDTVSAAAERTEKQKQLGATQSKFQQRIQEREKELQDLRQAVQSLKCSAQTAVEDSERIFTELIHSIERKCSEVKELIRDQEKAEVRWAEGLLERLEQEIAELRRRDTELEQLSHTEDHIHFLQSCQSLCAPPGPGDLSSITVSSHVSLEAVSKSVSELKKRLEDVCKVELDKVSESVKEVHTVRTREHFLQDSCQLTLDPNTAYESLCLSEGNREVTRVREIQSYPDHPERFDYWDQVLCREGLSGRCYWEAEWSENGDYGVSIAVSYK
;
A
#
# COMPACT_ATOMS: atom_id res chain seq x y z
N MET A 1 -49.47 -64.76 -42.85
CA MET A 1 -48.82 -64.96 -41.54
C MET A 1 -48.22 -63.70 -40.91
N LEU A 2 -47.92 -62.61 -41.65
CA LEU A 2 -47.51 -61.33 -41.03
C LEU A 2 -48.67 -60.50 -40.46
N ALA A 3 -49.89 -60.66 -40.98
CA ALA A 3 -51.07 -59.91 -40.52
C ALA A 3 -51.54 -60.31 -39.10
N GLU A 4 -51.43 -61.59 -38.74
CA GLU A 4 -51.80 -62.08 -37.39
C GLU A 4 -50.82 -61.65 -36.30
N VAL A 5 -49.54 -61.46 -36.65
CA VAL A 5 -48.52 -60.97 -35.71
C VAL A 5 -48.71 -59.48 -35.43
N VAL A 6 -49.13 -58.70 -36.44
CA VAL A 6 -49.45 -57.26 -36.30
C VAL A 6 -50.72 -57.05 -35.47
N GLU A 7 -51.73 -57.89 -35.62
CA GLU A 7 -52.96 -57.82 -34.80
C GLU A 7 -52.74 -58.27 -33.35
N LYS A 8 -51.85 -59.24 -33.09
CA LYS A 8 -51.41 -59.60 -31.73
C LYS A 8 -50.56 -58.51 -31.06
N LEU A 9 -49.78 -57.74 -31.82
CA LEU A 9 -49.06 -56.56 -31.33
C LEU A 9 -49.99 -55.38 -31.00
N LYS A 10 -51.11 -55.22 -31.72
CA LYS A 10 -52.14 -54.21 -31.39
C LYS A 10 -52.99 -54.57 -30.16
N LYS A 11 -53.24 -55.86 -29.90
CA LYS A 11 -54.00 -56.33 -28.73
C LYS A 11 -53.18 -56.39 -27.43
N THR A 12 -51.86 -56.36 -27.54
CA THR A 12 -50.99 -56.15 -26.38
C THR A 12 -50.79 -54.65 -26.23
N GLY A 13 -51.83 -53.96 -25.76
CA GLY A 13 -51.73 -52.60 -25.28
C GLY A 13 -50.76 -52.59 -24.10
N LEU A 14 -49.46 -52.52 -24.40
CA LEU A 14 -48.45 -52.01 -23.50
C LEU A 14 -49.07 -50.74 -22.90
N GLN A 15 -49.35 -50.80 -21.61
CA GLN A 15 -49.56 -49.60 -20.81
C GLN A 15 -48.31 -48.75 -21.03
N ALA A 16 -48.37 -47.86 -22.01
CA ALA A 16 -47.43 -46.79 -22.15
C ALA A 16 -47.59 -45.99 -20.86
N ALA A 17 -46.60 -46.07 -19.99
CA ALA A 17 -46.50 -45.19 -18.84
C ALA A 17 -46.76 -43.75 -19.35
N PRO A 18 -47.60 -42.96 -18.67
CA PRO A 18 -47.80 -41.56 -19.05
C PRO A 18 -46.41 -40.91 -19.15
N PRO A 19 -46.16 -40.04 -20.14
CA PRO A 19 -44.85 -39.44 -20.33
C PRO A 19 -44.31 -38.92 -18.98
N ALA A 20 -43.02 -39.18 -18.70
CA ALA A 20 -42.36 -38.84 -17.43
C ALA A 20 -42.38 -37.34 -17.06
N HIS A 21 -43.04 -36.49 -17.86
CA HIS A 21 -43.21 -35.05 -17.68
C HIS A 21 -44.59 -34.65 -17.12
N CYS A 22 -45.48 -35.61 -16.77
CA CYS A 22 -46.81 -35.30 -16.25
C CYS A 22 -46.88 -35.08 -14.72
N TYR A 23 -45.85 -35.48 -13.96
CA TYR A 23 -45.83 -35.44 -12.50
C TYR A 23 -45.02 -34.25 -11.97
N ALA A 24 -45.40 -33.71 -10.81
CA ALA A 24 -44.70 -32.58 -10.19
C ALA A 24 -43.36 -33.05 -9.59
N GLY A 25 -42.26 -32.41 -9.97
CA GLY A 25 -40.92 -32.62 -9.38
C GLY A 25 -40.57 -31.59 -8.29
N PRO A 26 -39.35 -31.66 -7.71
CA PRO A 26 -38.87 -30.66 -6.75
C PRO A 26 -38.89 -29.24 -7.36
N GLY A 27 -39.59 -28.32 -6.71
CA GLY A 27 -39.77 -26.94 -7.19
C GLY A 27 -40.98 -26.72 -8.12
N ASP A 28 -41.67 -27.78 -8.55
CA ASP A 28 -42.92 -27.64 -9.28
C ASP A 28 -44.12 -27.41 -8.36
N VAL A 29 -45.08 -26.63 -8.84
CA VAL A 29 -46.39 -26.49 -8.18
C VAL A 29 -47.24 -27.71 -8.50
N ALA A 30 -47.71 -28.40 -7.47
CA ALA A 30 -48.51 -29.62 -7.61
C ALA A 30 -50.00 -29.29 -7.81
N CYS A 31 -50.73 -30.14 -8.54
CA CYS A 31 -52.18 -30.02 -8.66
C CYS A 31 -52.89 -30.44 -7.37
N ASP A 32 -53.82 -29.61 -6.89
CA ASP A 32 -54.54 -29.82 -5.63
C ASP A 32 -55.68 -30.84 -5.73
N VAL A 33 -56.16 -31.10 -6.94
CA VAL A 33 -57.28 -32.02 -7.19
C VAL A 33 -56.82 -33.46 -7.48
N CYS A 34 -55.56 -33.65 -7.90
CA CYS A 34 -55.04 -34.99 -8.18
C CYS A 34 -55.08 -35.88 -6.94
N THR A 35 -55.79 -37.00 -7.05
CA THR A 35 -55.73 -38.09 -6.07
C THR A 35 -54.49 -38.96 -6.35
N GLY A 36 -53.70 -39.25 -5.32
CA GLY A 36 -52.44 -40.02 -5.44
C GLY A 36 -51.23 -39.16 -5.85
N ARG A 37 -50.41 -39.65 -6.79
CA ARG A 37 -49.20 -38.93 -7.24
C ARG A 37 -49.61 -37.64 -7.97
N LYS A 38 -49.31 -36.48 -7.38
CA LYS A 38 -49.74 -35.18 -7.90
C LYS A 38 -49.08 -34.85 -9.25
N ARG A 39 -49.89 -34.39 -10.18
CA ARG A 39 -49.43 -33.86 -11.48
C ARG A 39 -48.91 -32.44 -11.34
N LYS A 40 -48.04 -32.01 -12.24
CA LYS A 40 -47.60 -30.60 -12.33
C LYS A 40 -48.80 -29.71 -12.66
N ALA A 41 -49.00 -28.67 -11.87
CA ALA A 41 -50.03 -27.68 -12.11
C ALA A 41 -49.65 -26.79 -13.29
N PHE A 42 -50.62 -26.54 -14.17
CA PHE A 42 -50.48 -25.66 -15.31
C PHE A 42 -50.92 -24.23 -14.97
N LYS A 43 -52.08 -24.08 -14.32
CA LYS A 43 -52.59 -22.78 -13.86
C LYS A 43 -53.14 -22.85 -12.44
N SER A 44 -53.11 -21.73 -11.74
CA SER A 44 -53.83 -21.52 -10.49
C SER A 44 -55.07 -20.68 -10.75
N CYS A 45 -56.19 -21.04 -10.12
CA CYS A 45 -57.42 -20.26 -10.15
C CYS A 45 -57.47 -19.36 -8.93
N LEU A 46 -57.58 -18.05 -9.15
CA LEU A 46 -57.64 -17.07 -8.06
C LEU A 46 -59.00 -17.00 -7.37
N VAL A 47 -60.02 -17.66 -7.91
CA VAL A 47 -61.36 -17.76 -7.31
C VAL A 47 -61.51 -19.06 -6.51
N CYS A 48 -61.06 -20.19 -7.06
CA CYS A 48 -61.07 -21.47 -6.38
C CYS A 48 -59.92 -21.63 -5.37
N LEU A 49 -58.94 -20.73 -5.39
CA LEU A 49 -57.76 -20.73 -4.53
C LEU A 49 -57.00 -22.08 -4.59
N ALA A 50 -56.93 -22.64 -5.79
CA ALA A 50 -56.32 -23.95 -6.06
C ALA A 50 -55.53 -23.97 -7.37
N SER A 51 -54.55 -24.86 -7.44
CA SER A 51 -53.69 -25.16 -8.58
C SER A 51 -54.14 -26.42 -9.31
N TYR A 52 -54.26 -26.33 -10.63
CA TYR A 52 -54.80 -27.39 -11.47
C TYR A 52 -53.79 -27.83 -12.52
N CYS A 53 -53.61 -29.15 -12.68
CA CYS A 53 -53.02 -29.71 -13.89
C CYS A 53 -53.98 -29.52 -15.06
N GLU A 54 -53.49 -29.69 -16.28
CA GLU A 54 -54.25 -29.42 -17.52
C GLU A 54 -55.61 -30.13 -17.54
N THR A 55 -55.64 -31.40 -17.10
CA THR A 55 -56.88 -32.20 -17.01
C THR A 55 -57.91 -31.63 -16.02
N HIS A 56 -57.48 -31.23 -14.82
CA HIS A 56 -58.40 -30.68 -13.81
C HIS A 56 -58.72 -29.20 -14.05
N LEU A 57 -58.02 -28.56 -14.98
CA LEU A 57 -58.31 -27.19 -15.40
C LEU A 57 -59.43 -27.14 -16.44
N GLN A 58 -59.68 -28.22 -17.17
CA GLN A 58 -60.66 -28.31 -18.26
C GLN A 58 -62.06 -27.76 -17.90
N PRO A 59 -62.63 -28.00 -16.70
CA PRO A 59 -63.90 -27.40 -16.30
C PRO A 59 -63.91 -25.86 -16.33
N HIS A 60 -62.77 -25.20 -16.10
CA HIS A 60 -62.65 -23.75 -16.17
C HIS A 60 -62.77 -23.19 -17.59
N TYR A 61 -62.56 -24.03 -18.62
CA TYR A 61 -62.73 -23.62 -20.02
C TYR A 61 -64.08 -24.02 -20.59
N GLU A 62 -64.65 -25.13 -20.16
CA GLU A 62 -65.84 -25.71 -20.79
C GLU A 62 -67.12 -25.27 -20.09
N SER A 63 -67.10 -25.19 -18.76
CA SER A 63 -68.29 -25.00 -17.95
C SER A 63 -68.62 -23.50 -17.78
N PRO A 64 -69.83 -23.03 -18.16
CA PRO A 64 -70.20 -21.61 -18.11
C PRO A 64 -69.99 -20.91 -16.75
N PRO A 65 -70.25 -21.55 -15.58
CA PRO A 65 -69.95 -20.96 -14.28
C PRO A 65 -68.47 -20.66 -14.04
N PHE A 66 -67.57 -21.53 -14.50
CA PHE A 66 -66.14 -21.44 -14.22
C PHE A 66 -65.36 -20.63 -15.27
N LYS A 67 -65.93 -20.38 -16.45
CA LYS A 67 -65.32 -19.54 -17.51
C LYS A 67 -64.94 -18.14 -17.06
N LYS A 68 -65.61 -17.60 -16.03
CA LYS A 68 -65.34 -16.26 -15.48
C LYS A 68 -64.20 -16.25 -14.46
N HIS A 69 -63.71 -17.41 -14.03
CA HIS A 69 -62.65 -17.49 -13.05
C HIS A 69 -61.31 -17.03 -13.64
N LYS A 70 -60.59 -16.18 -12.91
CA LYS A 70 -59.28 -15.69 -13.32
C LYS A 70 -58.21 -16.75 -13.08
N LEU A 71 -57.64 -17.25 -14.16
CA LEU A 71 -56.55 -18.22 -14.15
C LEU A 71 -55.19 -17.53 -14.37
N VAL A 72 -54.21 -17.85 -13.55
CA VAL A 72 -52.82 -17.35 -13.65
C VAL A 72 -51.84 -18.51 -13.78
N LYS A 73 -50.58 -18.22 -14.15
CA LYS A 73 -49.52 -19.22 -14.13
C LYS A 73 -49.44 -19.87 -12.75
N ALA A 74 -49.30 -21.19 -12.70
CA ALA A 74 -49.23 -21.93 -11.44
C ALA A 74 -48.16 -21.32 -10.51
N THR A 75 -48.52 -21.12 -9.24
CA THR A 75 -47.68 -20.49 -8.22
C THR A 75 -47.79 -21.27 -6.91
N GLY A 76 -46.65 -21.63 -6.31
CA GLY A 76 -46.61 -22.44 -5.09
C GLY A 76 -47.07 -21.69 -3.84
N ASN A 77 -47.03 -20.36 -3.90
CA ASN A 77 -47.33 -19.48 -2.76
C ASN A 77 -48.72 -18.85 -2.93
N LEU A 78 -49.73 -19.66 -3.31
CA LEU A 78 -51.08 -19.14 -3.48
C LEU A 78 -51.69 -18.71 -2.14
N GLN A 79 -51.38 -19.46 -1.07
CA GLN A 79 -51.86 -19.15 0.29
C GLN A 79 -51.32 -17.82 0.83
N GLU A 80 -50.06 -17.46 0.53
CA GLU A 80 -49.45 -16.18 0.91
C GLU A 80 -50.09 -14.97 0.21
N LYS A 81 -50.93 -15.20 -0.82
CA LYS A 81 -51.62 -14.16 -1.58
C LYS A 81 -53.07 -13.98 -1.14
N ILE A 82 -53.48 -14.67 -0.09
CA ILE A 82 -54.84 -14.67 0.46
C ILE A 82 -54.80 -14.05 1.85
N CYS A 83 -55.75 -13.16 2.13
CA CYS A 83 -55.97 -12.59 3.44
C CYS A 83 -56.39 -13.69 4.41
N SER A 84 -55.66 -13.83 5.51
CA SER A 84 -55.95 -14.79 6.58
C SER A 84 -57.27 -14.53 7.30
N HIS A 85 -57.79 -13.30 7.26
CA HIS A 85 -59.02 -12.91 7.96
C HIS A 85 -60.28 -13.03 7.12
N HIS A 86 -60.16 -12.82 5.80
CA HIS A 86 -61.33 -12.69 4.93
C HIS A 86 -61.38 -13.69 3.76
N ASP A 87 -60.34 -14.53 3.62
CA ASP A 87 -60.20 -15.49 2.52
C ASP A 87 -60.35 -14.84 1.12
N LYS A 88 -59.89 -13.59 1.00
CA LYS A 88 -59.86 -12.79 -0.23
C LYS A 88 -58.44 -12.50 -0.68
N LEU A 89 -58.24 -12.28 -1.97
CA LEU A 89 -56.92 -11.95 -2.53
C LEU A 89 -56.38 -10.63 -1.98
N LEU A 90 -55.07 -10.60 -1.74
CA LEU A 90 -54.31 -9.42 -1.33
C LEU A 90 -54.01 -8.53 -2.55
N GLU A 91 -55.02 -7.81 -3.03
CA GLU A 91 -54.93 -6.97 -4.24
C GLU A 91 -54.62 -5.48 -3.95
N VAL A 92 -54.61 -5.09 -2.68
CA VAL A 92 -54.35 -3.71 -2.22
C VAL A 92 -53.04 -3.70 -1.42
N TYR A 93 -52.27 -2.64 -1.52
CA TYR A 93 -51.10 -2.38 -0.67
C TYR A 93 -51.38 -1.17 0.21
N CYS A 94 -51.25 -1.36 1.52
CA CYS A 94 -51.30 -0.26 2.48
C CYS A 94 -49.90 0.31 2.67
N ARG A 95 -49.69 1.57 2.31
CA ARG A 95 -48.38 2.25 2.45
C ARG A 95 -48.06 2.62 3.88
N THR A 96 -49.08 2.93 4.68
CA THR A 96 -48.95 3.22 6.12
C THR A 96 -48.33 2.03 6.84
N ASP A 97 -48.89 0.83 6.63
CA ASP A 97 -48.47 -0.39 7.35
C ASP A 97 -47.48 -1.26 6.54
N LYS A 98 -47.21 -0.88 5.30
CA LYS A 98 -46.27 -1.53 4.37
C LYS A 98 -46.56 -3.01 4.14
N GLN A 99 -47.83 -3.36 3.91
CA GLN A 99 -48.26 -4.73 3.68
C GLN A 99 -49.35 -4.83 2.61
N CYS A 100 -49.44 -6.00 1.96
CA CYS A 100 -50.54 -6.33 1.05
C CYS A 100 -51.77 -6.76 1.86
N ILE A 101 -52.93 -6.19 1.57
CA ILE A 101 -54.22 -6.42 2.23
C ILE A 101 -55.32 -6.70 1.18
N CYS A 102 -56.47 -7.23 1.61
CA CYS A 102 -57.64 -7.40 0.74
C CYS A 102 -58.58 -6.18 0.81
N LEU A 103 -59.58 -6.12 -0.09
CA LEU A 103 -60.53 -5.00 -0.12
C LEU A 103 -61.41 -4.86 1.14
N LEU A 104 -61.67 -5.96 1.86
CA LEU A 104 -62.43 -5.90 3.12
C LEU A 104 -61.60 -5.28 4.24
N CYS A 105 -60.30 -5.61 4.33
CA CYS A 105 -59.37 -4.96 5.27
C CYS A 105 -59.33 -3.44 5.13
N VAL A 106 -59.47 -2.90 3.91
CA VAL A 106 -59.51 -1.45 3.64
C VAL A 106 -60.72 -0.80 4.32
N MET A 107 -61.85 -1.50 4.34
CA MET A 107 -63.10 -1.00 4.93
C MET A 107 -63.12 -1.16 6.46
N ASP A 108 -62.42 -2.17 6.97
CA ASP A 108 -62.35 -2.51 8.39
C ASP A 108 -61.13 -1.84 9.06
N GLU A 109 -60.05 -2.60 9.26
CA GLU A 109 -58.89 -2.23 10.09
C GLU A 109 -58.02 -1.13 9.48
N HIS A 110 -57.96 -1.02 8.15
CA HIS A 110 -57.12 -0.04 7.44
C HIS A 110 -57.91 1.18 6.95
N ARG A 111 -59.05 1.47 7.59
CA ARG A 111 -59.92 2.59 7.20
C ARG A 111 -59.21 3.93 7.41
N GLY A 112 -58.99 4.65 6.30
CA GLY A 112 -58.34 5.96 6.30
C GLY A 112 -56.81 5.91 6.13
N HIS A 113 -56.22 4.73 5.95
CA HIS A 113 -54.80 4.61 5.61
C HIS A 113 -54.53 4.94 4.14
N ASP A 114 -53.28 5.27 3.79
CA ASP A 114 -52.87 5.46 2.40
C ASP A 114 -52.79 4.09 1.72
N THR A 115 -53.82 3.76 0.93
CA THR A 115 -53.93 2.48 0.22
C THR A 115 -53.95 2.68 -1.28
N VAL A 116 -53.23 1.82 -1.98
CA VAL A 116 -53.17 1.79 -3.45
C VAL A 116 -53.30 0.35 -3.94
N SER A 117 -53.62 0.13 -5.22
CA SER A 117 -53.58 -1.24 -5.75
C SER A 117 -52.16 -1.83 -5.68
N ALA A 118 -52.04 -3.12 -5.38
CA ALA A 118 -50.76 -3.80 -5.32
C ALA A 118 -50.00 -3.74 -6.66
N ALA A 119 -50.72 -3.70 -7.78
CA ALA A 119 -50.12 -3.54 -9.11
C ALA A 119 -49.52 -2.14 -9.33
N ALA A 120 -50.18 -1.09 -8.86
CA ALA A 120 -49.67 0.28 -8.93
C ALA A 120 -48.44 0.45 -8.04
N GLU A 121 -48.49 0.00 -6.79
CA GLU A 121 -47.34 0.08 -5.87
C GLU A 121 -46.15 -0.72 -6.39
N ARG A 122 -46.39 -1.92 -6.93
CA ARG A 122 -45.33 -2.72 -7.58
C ARG A 122 -44.64 -1.92 -8.67
N THR A 123 -45.38 -1.20 -9.50
CA THR A 123 -44.81 -0.40 -10.59
C THR A 123 -43.90 0.71 -10.05
N GLU A 124 -44.31 1.37 -8.97
CA GLU A 124 -43.49 2.40 -8.31
C GLU A 124 -42.25 1.79 -7.64
N LYS A 125 -42.41 0.71 -6.88
CA LYS A 125 -41.28 -0.01 -6.26
C LYS A 125 -40.32 -0.60 -7.28
N GLN A 126 -40.81 -1.01 -8.45
CA GLN A 126 -39.97 -1.50 -9.55
C GLN A 126 -39.05 -0.39 -10.09
N LYS A 127 -39.55 0.85 -10.20
CA LYS A 127 -38.73 2.01 -10.59
C LYS A 127 -37.67 2.33 -9.52
N GLN A 128 -38.08 2.35 -8.25
CA GLN A 128 -37.16 2.57 -7.13
C GLN A 128 -36.05 1.50 -7.07
N LEU A 129 -36.41 0.24 -7.30
CA LEU A 129 -35.45 -0.86 -7.37
C LEU A 129 -34.44 -0.65 -8.50
N GLY A 130 -34.90 -0.26 -9.68
CA GLY A 130 -34.01 0.06 -10.81
C GLY A 130 -33.03 1.18 -10.48
N ALA A 131 -33.52 2.28 -9.89
CA ALA A 131 -32.66 3.39 -9.49
C ALA A 131 -31.62 2.99 -8.43
N THR A 132 -32.01 2.22 -7.42
CA THR A 132 -31.09 1.69 -6.39
C THR A 132 -30.06 0.73 -6.99
N GLN A 133 -30.49 -0.14 -7.91
CA GLN A 133 -29.60 -1.07 -8.60
C GLN A 133 -28.55 -0.31 -9.42
N SER A 134 -28.93 0.74 -10.15
CA SER A 134 -27.99 1.60 -10.88
C SER A 134 -27.01 2.30 -9.94
N LYS A 135 -27.46 2.82 -8.79
CA LYS A 135 -26.56 3.42 -7.78
C LYS A 135 -25.54 2.41 -7.24
N PHE A 136 -25.95 1.17 -6.99
CA PHE A 136 -25.03 0.12 -6.55
C PHE A 136 -24.04 -0.27 -7.65
N GLN A 137 -24.47 -0.37 -8.90
CA GLN A 137 -23.58 -0.64 -10.02
C GLN A 137 -22.52 0.46 -10.18
N GLN A 138 -22.91 1.72 -10.08
CA GLN A 138 -21.98 2.84 -10.10
C GLN A 138 -20.95 2.75 -8.96
N ARG A 139 -21.41 2.54 -7.72
CA ARG A 139 -20.52 2.43 -6.56
C ARG A 139 -19.58 1.23 -6.66
N ILE A 140 -20.03 0.12 -7.24
CA ILE A 140 -19.17 -1.04 -7.50
C ILE A 140 -18.06 -0.64 -8.48
N GLN A 141 -18.40 0.01 -9.60
CA GLN A 141 -17.40 0.46 -10.59
C GLN A 141 -16.39 1.44 -9.99
N GLU A 142 -16.85 2.40 -9.18
CA GLU A 142 -15.97 3.33 -8.46
C GLU A 142 -15.00 2.58 -7.54
N ARG A 143 -15.49 1.61 -6.77
CA ARG A 143 -14.66 0.82 -5.85
C ARG A 143 -13.72 -0.15 -6.57
N GLU A 144 -14.13 -0.71 -7.70
CA GLU A 144 -13.26 -1.53 -8.55
C GLU A 144 -12.11 -0.70 -9.11
N LYS A 145 -12.37 0.55 -9.51
CA LYS A 145 -11.34 1.50 -9.95
C LYS A 145 -10.38 1.86 -8.81
N GLU A 146 -10.90 2.26 -7.66
CA GLU A 146 -10.07 2.55 -6.46
C GLU A 146 -9.18 1.35 -6.10
N LEU A 147 -9.73 0.12 -6.16
CA LEU A 147 -8.99 -1.10 -5.89
C LEU A 147 -7.87 -1.34 -6.91
N GLN A 148 -8.11 -1.03 -8.19
CA GLN A 148 -7.09 -1.14 -9.24
C GLN A 148 -5.98 -0.11 -9.04
N ASP A 149 -6.33 1.15 -8.76
CA ASP A 149 -5.38 2.23 -8.49
C ASP A 149 -4.50 1.88 -7.27
N LEU A 150 -5.10 1.37 -6.20
CA LEU A 150 -4.38 0.92 -5.02
C LEU A 150 -3.44 -0.26 -5.31
N ARG A 151 -3.87 -1.25 -6.11
CA ARG A 151 -3.01 -2.36 -6.53
C ARG A 151 -1.80 -1.84 -7.31
N GLN A 152 -1.99 -0.88 -8.21
CA GLN A 152 -0.91 -0.28 -8.97
C GLN A 152 0.05 0.51 -8.06
N ALA A 153 -0.47 1.27 -7.11
CA ALA A 153 0.35 2.00 -6.13
C ALA A 153 1.21 1.05 -5.29
N VAL A 154 0.65 -0.05 -4.81
CA VAL A 154 1.38 -1.08 -4.05
C VAL A 154 2.48 -1.74 -4.89
N GLN A 155 2.19 -2.09 -6.15
CA GLN A 155 3.22 -2.65 -7.04
C GLN A 155 4.32 -1.64 -7.36
N SER A 156 3.96 -0.38 -7.61
CA SER A 156 4.91 0.70 -7.84
C SER A 156 5.85 0.88 -6.65
N LEU A 157 5.32 0.89 -5.43
CA LEU A 157 6.14 0.95 -4.22
C LEU A 157 7.08 -0.26 -4.10
N LYS A 158 6.57 -1.48 -4.37
CA LYS A 158 7.40 -2.69 -4.32
C LYS A 158 8.56 -2.62 -5.30
N CYS A 159 8.31 -2.19 -6.54
CA CYS A 159 9.36 -1.99 -7.54
C CYS A 159 10.35 -0.91 -7.11
N SER A 160 9.85 0.25 -6.65
CA SER A 160 10.69 1.34 -6.18
C SER A 160 11.59 0.93 -5.00
N ALA A 161 11.05 0.17 -4.04
CA ALA A 161 11.80 -0.34 -2.91
C ALA A 161 12.90 -1.31 -3.35
N GLN A 162 12.58 -2.21 -4.29
CA GLN A 162 13.56 -3.14 -4.86
C GLN A 162 14.69 -2.39 -5.59
N THR A 163 14.36 -1.42 -6.43
CA THR A 163 15.35 -0.57 -7.11
C THR A 163 16.23 0.18 -6.11
N ALA A 164 15.65 0.74 -5.05
CA ALA A 164 16.43 1.43 -4.01
C ALA A 164 17.42 0.48 -3.29
N VAL A 165 17.02 -0.78 -3.05
CA VAL A 165 17.92 -1.80 -2.49
C VAL A 165 19.05 -2.11 -3.45
N GLU A 166 18.73 -2.39 -4.72
CA GLU A 166 19.74 -2.73 -5.75
C GLU A 166 20.74 -1.59 -5.97
N ASP A 167 20.26 -0.34 -6.03
CA ASP A 167 21.14 0.83 -6.13
C ASP A 167 22.01 1.00 -4.89
N SER A 168 21.46 0.75 -3.69
CA SER A 168 22.22 0.81 -2.44
C SER A 168 23.32 -0.25 -2.42
N GLU A 169 23.00 -1.50 -2.78
CA GLU A 169 23.97 -2.61 -2.87
C GLU A 169 25.08 -2.30 -3.88
N ARG A 170 24.74 -1.73 -5.03
CA ARG A 170 25.71 -1.29 -6.03
C ARG A 170 26.65 -0.23 -5.47
N ILE A 171 26.13 0.81 -4.81
CA ILE A 171 26.93 1.89 -4.22
C ILE A 171 27.87 1.33 -3.14
N PHE A 172 27.38 0.47 -2.24
CA PHE A 172 28.23 -0.14 -1.22
C PHE A 172 29.32 -1.03 -1.83
N THR A 173 29.01 -1.75 -2.90
CA THR A 173 29.99 -2.55 -3.64
C THR A 173 31.10 -1.67 -4.24
N GLU A 174 30.74 -0.54 -4.85
CA GLU A 174 31.72 0.44 -5.37
C GLU A 174 32.60 1.02 -4.25
N LEU A 175 32.03 1.30 -3.08
CA LEU A 175 32.77 1.77 -1.90
C LEU A 175 33.75 0.72 -1.37
N ILE A 176 33.33 -0.55 -1.28
CA ILE A 176 34.20 -1.67 -0.86
C ILE A 176 35.41 -1.76 -1.79
N HIS A 177 35.19 -1.79 -3.10
CA HIS A 177 36.28 -1.83 -4.08
C HIS A 177 37.22 -0.62 -3.97
N SER A 178 36.70 0.57 -3.65
CA SER A 178 37.51 1.76 -3.42
C SER A 178 38.41 1.59 -2.19
N ILE A 179 37.86 1.08 -1.09
CA ILE A 179 38.60 0.83 0.16
C ILE A 179 39.68 -0.24 -0.07
N GLU A 180 39.37 -1.34 -0.75
CA GLU A 180 40.34 -2.38 -1.09
C GLU A 180 41.52 -1.85 -1.92
N ARG A 181 41.23 -0.96 -2.88
CA ARG A 181 42.25 -0.27 -3.67
C ARG A 181 43.15 0.59 -2.78
N LYS A 182 42.57 1.37 -1.87
CA LYS A 182 43.32 2.18 -0.90
C LYS A 182 44.14 1.34 0.07
N CYS A 183 43.63 0.20 0.53
CA CYS A 183 44.40 -0.75 1.32
C CYS A 183 45.63 -1.25 0.56
N SER A 184 45.49 -1.53 -0.73
CA SER A 184 46.61 -1.94 -1.59
C SER A 184 47.64 -0.82 -1.75
N GLU A 185 47.20 0.42 -2.00
CA GLU A 185 48.09 1.60 -2.08
C GLU A 185 48.93 1.78 -0.79
N VAL A 186 48.31 1.69 0.39
CA VAL A 186 49.03 1.80 1.67
C VAL A 186 50.04 0.66 1.85
N LYS A 187 49.68 -0.57 1.45
CA LYS A 187 50.57 -1.72 1.53
C LYS A 187 51.80 -1.54 0.66
N GLU A 188 51.63 -1.08 -0.58
CA GLU A 188 52.75 -0.85 -1.49
C GLU A 188 53.67 0.27 -0.96
N LEU A 189 53.13 1.37 -0.43
CA LEU A 189 53.94 2.44 0.18
C LEU A 189 54.83 1.91 1.32
N ILE A 190 54.30 1.03 2.18
CA ILE A 190 55.07 0.41 3.27
C ILE A 190 56.20 -0.46 2.70
N ARG A 191 55.89 -1.29 1.69
CA ARG A 191 56.85 -2.20 1.06
C ARG A 191 57.95 -1.47 0.30
N ASP A 192 57.62 -0.37 -0.38
CA ASP A 192 58.59 0.45 -1.09
C ASP A 192 59.57 1.13 -0.12
N GLN A 193 59.07 1.67 0.99
CA GLN A 193 59.92 2.25 2.03
C GLN A 193 60.81 1.18 2.70
N GLU A 194 60.22 0.03 3.08
CA GLU A 194 60.97 -1.10 3.62
C GLU A 194 62.12 -1.49 2.69
N LYS A 195 61.83 -1.66 1.39
CA LYS A 195 62.82 -2.05 0.39
C LYS A 195 63.91 -1.01 0.20
N ALA A 196 63.57 0.28 0.24
CA ALA A 196 64.53 1.38 0.10
C ALA A 196 65.51 1.42 1.28
N GLU A 197 64.99 1.35 2.51
CA GLU A 197 65.80 1.36 3.73
C GLU A 197 66.68 0.10 3.84
N VAL A 198 66.13 -1.08 3.51
CA VAL A 198 66.90 -2.34 3.49
C VAL A 198 68.05 -2.26 2.49
N ARG A 199 67.81 -1.81 1.25
CA ARG A 199 68.90 -1.65 0.26
C ARG A 199 69.98 -0.68 0.71
N TRP A 200 69.58 0.43 1.35
CA TRP A 200 70.53 1.39 1.87
C TRP A 200 71.39 0.77 2.99
N ALA A 201 70.76 0.01 3.90
CA ALA A 201 71.45 -0.69 4.98
C ALA A 201 72.37 -1.80 4.47
N GLU A 202 71.94 -2.61 3.50
CA GLU A 202 72.75 -3.65 2.84
C GLU A 202 74.00 -3.04 2.19
N GLY A 203 73.86 -1.95 1.44
CA GLY A 203 75.01 -1.27 0.84
C GLY A 203 75.96 -0.65 1.87
N LEU A 204 75.49 -0.33 3.07
CA LEU A 204 76.35 0.10 4.18
C LEU A 204 77.09 -1.08 4.81
N LEU A 205 76.42 -2.22 4.98
CA LEU A 205 77.02 -3.46 5.45
C LEU A 205 78.15 -3.92 4.52
N GLU A 206 77.92 -3.98 3.21
CA GLU A 206 78.94 -4.38 2.24
C GLU A 206 80.19 -3.49 2.30
N ARG A 207 80.00 -2.16 2.46
CA ARG A 207 81.14 -1.23 2.61
C ARG A 207 81.93 -1.49 3.89
N LEU A 208 81.25 -1.72 5.02
CA LEU A 208 81.89 -2.04 6.29
C LEU A 208 82.63 -3.38 6.23
N GLU A 209 82.03 -4.40 5.61
CA GLU A 209 82.67 -5.70 5.41
C GLU A 209 83.95 -5.58 4.59
N GLN A 210 83.93 -4.77 3.52
CA GLN A 210 85.09 -4.50 2.68
C GLN A 210 86.20 -3.75 3.43
N GLU A 211 85.83 -2.74 4.23
CA GLU A 211 86.78 -1.98 5.06
C GLU A 211 87.43 -2.89 6.12
N ILE A 212 86.64 -3.73 6.80
CA ILE A 212 87.15 -4.72 7.76
C ILE A 212 88.11 -5.70 7.07
N ALA A 213 87.78 -6.16 5.86
CA ALA A 213 88.65 -7.06 5.10
C ALA A 213 89.98 -6.40 4.72
N GLU A 214 89.96 -5.13 4.29
CA GLU A 214 91.17 -4.38 3.97
C GLU A 214 92.03 -4.10 5.20
N LEU A 215 91.41 -3.74 6.33
CA LEU A 215 92.10 -3.55 7.61
C LEU A 215 92.75 -4.85 8.08
N ARG A 216 92.04 -5.99 8.03
CA ARG A 216 92.62 -7.31 8.35
C ARG A 216 93.78 -7.69 7.43
N ARG A 217 93.72 -7.34 6.14
CA ARG A 217 94.83 -7.57 5.20
C ARG A 217 96.06 -6.74 5.60
N ARG A 218 95.90 -5.43 5.81
CA ARG A 218 97.01 -4.56 6.24
C ARG A 218 97.60 -4.97 7.58
N ASP A 219 96.76 -5.38 8.53
CA ASP A 219 97.19 -5.90 9.83
C ASP A 219 98.11 -7.13 9.67
N THR A 220 97.73 -8.07 8.79
CA THR A 220 98.56 -9.24 8.47
C THR A 220 99.88 -8.84 7.77
N GLU A 221 99.86 -7.89 6.85
CA GLU A 221 101.05 -7.37 6.16
C GLU A 221 102.00 -6.66 7.15
N LEU A 222 101.47 -5.89 8.09
CA LEU A 222 102.24 -5.24 9.16
C LEU A 222 102.87 -6.27 10.10
N GLU A 223 102.12 -7.30 10.49
CA GLU A 223 102.63 -8.40 11.31
C GLU A 223 103.81 -9.11 10.61
N GLN A 224 103.67 -9.42 9.31
CA GLN A 224 104.76 -10.00 8.52
C GLN A 224 105.97 -9.07 8.41
N LEU A 225 105.75 -7.77 8.16
CA LEU A 225 106.82 -6.80 8.05
C LEU A 225 107.59 -6.65 9.36
N SER A 226 106.92 -6.75 10.52
CA SER A 226 107.57 -6.66 11.84
C SER A 226 108.60 -7.77 12.12
N HIS A 227 108.47 -8.91 11.43
CA HIS A 227 109.37 -10.06 11.56
C HIS A 227 110.46 -10.11 10.49
N THR A 228 110.56 -9.12 9.59
CA THR A 228 111.58 -9.11 8.53
C THR A 228 112.96 -8.73 9.06
N GLU A 229 114.01 -9.41 8.60
CA GLU A 229 115.41 -9.03 8.87
C GLU A 229 115.95 -8.00 7.86
N ASP A 230 115.26 -7.77 6.74
CA ASP A 230 115.65 -6.79 5.72
C ASP A 230 115.23 -5.36 6.13
N HIS A 231 116.20 -4.62 6.69
CA HIS A 231 116.00 -3.25 7.14
C HIS A 231 115.58 -2.27 6.04
N ILE A 232 115.98 -2.50 4.78
CA ILE A 232 115.62 -1.59 3.67
C ILE A 232 114.16 -1.84 3.27
N HIS A 233 113.76 -3.09 3.13
CA HIS A 233 112.36 -3.47 2.86
C HIS A 233 111.42 -3.01 3.99
N PHE A 234 111.86 -3.13 5.25
CA PHE A 234 111.13 -2.62 6.41
C PHE A 234 110.87 -1.11 6.28
N LEU A 235 111.91 -0.31 6.05
CA LEU A 235 111.79 1.14 5.99
C LEU A 235 110.95 1.61 4.78
N GLN A 236 111.07 0.93 3.63
CA GLN A 236 110.30 1.26 2.42
C GLN A 236 108.81 0.90 2.56
N SER A 237 108.49 -0.24 3.15
CA SER A 237 107.11 -0.73 3.26
C SER A 237 106.37 -0.19 4.48
N CYS A 238 107.08 0.14 5.56
CA CYS A 238 106.47 0.69 6.78
C CYS A 238 105.82 2.06 6.52
N GLN A 239 106.45 2.89 5.66
CA GLN A 239 105.90 4.20 5.28
C GLN A 239 104.58 4.11 4.49
N SER A 240 104.39 3.08 3.66
CA SER A 240 103.17 2.92 2.87
C SER A 240 102.04 2.23 3.65
N LEU A 241 102.37 1.31 4.56
CA LEU A 241 101.39 0.55 5.34
C LEU A 241 100.89 1.27 6.59
N CYS A 242 101.68 2.16 7.18
CA CYS A 242 101.28 2.95 8.36
C CYS A 242 100.38 4.15 8.01
N ALA A 243 100.24 4.49 6.72
CA ALA A 243 99.27 5.47 6.29
C ALA A 243 97.86 4.86 6.44
N PRO A 244 96.91 5.54 7.11
CA PRO A 244 95.54 5.06 7.15
C PRO A 244 95.01 4.91 5.72
N PRO A 245 94.18 3.90 5.41
CA PRO A 245 93.40 3.92 4.17
C PRO A 245 92.74 5.30 4.05
N GLY A 246 92.84 5.90 2.86
CA GLY A 246 92.30 7.24 2.60
C GLY A 246 90.85 7.34 3.08
N PRO A 247 90.39 8.52 3.52
CA PRO A 247 89.15 8.68 4.26
C PRO A 247 87.99 8.20 3.39
N GLY A 248 87.50 6.99 3.66
CA GLY A 248 86.30 6.48 3.04
C GLY A 248 85.08 6.96 3.82
N ASP A 249 84.91 8.27 4.02
CA ASP A 249 83.70 9.02 4.44
C ASP A 249 82.69 8.42 5.46
N LEU A 250 83.01 7.33 6.17
CA LEU A 250 82.13 6.72 7.15
C LEU A 250 82.33 7.40 8.50
N SER A 251 81.81 8.62 8.59
CA SER A 251 81.51 9.26 9.87
C SER A 251 80.72 8.24 10.72
N SER A 252 81.18 7.99 11.95
CA SER A 252 80.65 7.01 12.91
C SER A 252 79.16 6.71 12.70
N ILE A 253 78.86 5.57 12.08
CA ILE A 253 77.49 5.16 11.76
C ILE A 253 76.71 5.06 13.06
N THR A 254 75.82 6.02 13.29
CA THR A 254 74.93 5.99 14.45
C THR A 254 73.72 5.15 14.06
N VAL A 255 73.72 3.88 14.45
CA VAL A 255 72.61 2.95 14.18
C VAL A 255 71.41 3.39 15.01
N SER A 256 70.45 4.06 14.37
CA SER A 256 69.14 4.31 14.98
C SER A 256 68.35 3.01 15.01
N SER A 257 68.23 2.38 16.18
CA SER A 257 67.59 1.06 16.32
C SER A 257 66.05 1.09 16.33
N HIS A 258 65.42 2.24 16.07
CA HIS A 258 63.96 2.38 16.19
C HIS A 258 63.36 3.07 14.97
N VAL A 259 63.15 2.31 13.90
CA VAL A 259 62.22 2.70 12.83
C VAL A 259 60.87 2.07 13.15
N SER A 260 60.03 2.76 13.92
CA SER A 260 58.68 2.29 14.25
C SER A 260 57.66 2.77 13.22
N LEU A 261 56.96 1.85 12.57
CA LEU A 261 55.82 2.13 11.68
C LEU A 261 54.50 2.35 12.44
N GLU A 262 54.54 2.52 13.78
CA GLU A 262 53.36 2.80 14.60
C GLU A 262 52.59 4.04 14.14
N ALA A 263 53.28 5.05 13.60
CA ALA A 263 52.64 6.23 13.04
C ALA A 263 51.70 5.90 11.86
N VAL A 264 52.06 4.91 11.04
CA VAL A 264 51.22 4.43 9.92
C VAL A 264 49.98 3.75 10.47
N SER A 265 50.15 2.82 11.41
CA SER A 265 49.03 2.12 12.06
C SER A 265 48.06 3.11 12.73
N LYS A 266 48.59 4.11 13.44
CA LYS A 266 47.80 5.17 14.08
C LYS A 266 47.01 5.98 13.05
N SER A 267 47.62 6.32 11.92
CA SER A 267 46.97 7.08 10.85
C SER A 267 45.83 6.28 10.20
N VAL A 268 46.04 4.99 9.94
CA VAL A 268 44.99 4.09 9.42
C VAL A 268 43.86 3.89 10.43
N SER A 269 44.18 3.82 11.72
CA SER A 269 43.18 3.72 12.79
C SER A 269 42.31 4.98 12.90
N GLU A 270 42.91 6.16 12.76
CA GLU A 270 42.18 7.43 12.73
C GLU A 270 41.29 7.53 11.47
N LEU A 271 41.77 7.08 10.30
CA LEU A 271 40.97 7.01 9.08
C LEU A 271 39.73 6.12 9.28
N LYS A 272 39.90 4.93 9.88
CA LYS A 272 38.80 4.03 10.20
C LYS A 272 37.74 4.73 11.05
N LYS A 273 38.16 5.38 12.14
CA LYS A 273 37.24 6.07 13.05
C LYS A 273 36.41 7.13 12.33
N ARG A 274 37.05 7.96 11.49
CA ARG A 274 36.35 8.99 10.70
C ARG A 274 35.35 8.39 9.72
N LEU A 275 35.69 7.27 9.09
CA LEU A 275 34.79 6.58 8.20
C LEU A 275 33.56 6.03 8.94
N GLU A 276 33.76 5.42 10.11
CA GLU A 276 32.67 4.93 10.98
C GLU A 276 31.74 6.06 11.43
N ASP A 277 32.30 7.21 11.83
CA ASP A 277 31.53 8.39 12.25
C ASP A 277 30.66 8.94 11.11
N VAL A 278 31.24 9.06 9.91
CA VAL A 278 30.51 9.50 8.70
C VAL A 278 29.41 8.50 8.34
N CYS A 279 29.73 7.20 8.32
CA CYS A 279 28.75 6.16 8.01
C CYS A 279 27.56 6.20 8.97
N LYS A 280 27.80 6.39 10.28
CA LYS A 280 26.73 6.47 11.26
C LYS A 280 25.77 7.61 10.96
N VAL A 281 26.28 8.83 10.74
CA VAL A 281 25.46 10.02 10.47
C VAL A 281 24.62 9.84 9.21
N GLU A 282 25.20 9.32 8.14
CA GLU A 282 24.47 9.16 6.87
C GLU A 282 23.45 8.01 6.95
N LEU A 283 23.74 6.91 7.66
CA LEU A 283 22.79 5.82 7.87
C LEU A 283 21.57 6.26 8.71
N ASP A 284 21.77 7.14 9.69
CA ASP A 284 20.66 7.72 10.46
C ASP A 284 19.71 8.52 9.54
N LYS A 285 20.25 9.33 8.62
CA LYS A 285 19.45 10.07 7.61
C LYS A 285 18.72 9.15 6.63
N VAL A 286 19.36 8.06 6.22
CA VAL A 286 18.71 7.03 5.38
C VAL A 286 17.55 6.39 6.14
N SER A 287 17.75 6.07 7.43
CA SER A 287 16.69 5.53 8.29
C SER A 287 15.50 6.47 8.42
N GLU A 288 15.74 7.77 8.58
CA GLU A 288 14.69 8.79 8.59
C GLU A 288 13.94 8.83 7.25
N SER A 289 14.66 8.89 6.14
CA SER A 289 14.07 8.93 4.79
C SER A 289 13.19 7.70 4.51
N VAL A 290 13.58 6.51 4.96
CA VAL A 290 12.79 5.27 4.82
C VAL A 290 11.49 5.34 5.62
N LYS A 291 11.50 5.97 6.80
CA LYS A 291 10.30 6.09 7.66
C LYS A 291 9.23 7.00 7.04
N GLU A 292 9.61 7.94 6.18
CA GLU A 292 8.66 8.86 5.53
C GLU A 292 7.88 8.24 4.37
N VAL A 293 8.27 7.04 3.93
CA VAL A 293 7.61 6.36 2.80
C VAL A 293 6.27 5.78 3.26
N HIS A 294 5.17 6.35 2.77
CA HIS A 294 3.81 5.88 3.05
C HIS A 294 3.04 5.62 1.75
N THR A 295 2.59 4.38 1.56
CA THR A 295 1.88 3.94 0.35
C THR A 295 0.42 4.38 0.30
N VAL A 296 -0.21 4.54 1.47
CA VAL A 296 -1.61 4.89 1.62
C VAL A 296 -1.71 5.96 2.68
N ARG A 297 -2.23 7.13 2.32
CA ARG A 297 -2.62 8.15 3.29
C ARG A 297 -4.12 8.01 3.53
N THR A 298 -4.48 7.30 4.59
CA THR A 298 -5.88 7.25 5.01
C THR A 298 -6.21 8.51 5.83
N ARG A 299 -7.49 8.78 6.03
CA ARG A 299 -7.93 9.87 6.91
C ARG A 299 -7.31 9.75 8.30
N GLU A 300 -7.17 8.53 8.82
CA GLU A 300 -6.52 8.27 10.12
C GLU A 300 -5.05 8.67 10.15
N HIS A 301 -4.32 8.54 9.03
CA HIS A 301 -2.94 9.02 8.95
C HIS A 301 -2.89 10.56 8.98
N PHE A 302 -3.80 11.24 8.29
CA PHE A 302 -3.89 12.70 8.33
C PHE A 302 -4.28 13.23 9.71
N LEU A 303 -5.13 12.49 10.44
CA LEU A 303 -5.51 12.85 11.81
C LEU A 303 -4.32 12.85 12.80
N GLN A 304 -3.19 12.20 12.49
CA GLN A 304 -1.99 12.32 13.32
C GLN A 304 -1.39 13.73 13.29
N ASP A 305 -1.55 14.43 12.17
CA ASP A 305 -1.10 15.81 11.98
C ASP A 305 -2.25 16.81 12.27
N SER A 306 -3.33 16.39 12.96
CA SER A 306 -4.50 17.23 13.15
C SER A 306 -4.21 18.45 14.01
N CYS A 307 -4.60 19.64 13.54
CA CYS A 307 -4.57 20.87 14.31
C CYS A 307 -6.00 21.40 14.52
N GLN A 308 -6.26 21.95 15.70
CA GLN A 308 -7.49 22.68 15.97
C GLN A 308 -7.27 24.15 15.65
N LEU A 309 -8.05 24.67 14.70
CA LEU A 309 -8.01 26.06 14.29
C LEU A 309 -9.19 26.82 14.88
N THR A 310 -8.94 28.04 15.33
CA THR A 310 -9.95 28.99 15.77
C THR A 310 -9.87 30.25 14.95
N LEU A 311 -11.02 30.74 14.49
CA LEU A 311 -11.13 31.96 13.69
C LEU A 311 -10.83 33.18 14.55
N ASP A 312 -10.08 34.13 13.99
CA ASP A 312 -9.68 35.36 14.68
C ASP A 312 -10.73 36.47 14.45
N PRO A 313 -11.48 36.88 15.49
CA PRO A 313 -12.46 37.96 15.38
C PRO A 313 -11.87 39.31 14.97
N ASN A 314 -10.56 39.50 15.15
CA ASN A 314 -9.87 40.74 14.75
C ASN A 314 -9.68 40.85 13.24
N THR A 315 -9.76 39.72 12.52
CA THR A 315 -9.60 39.66 11.07
C THR A 315 -10.95 39.59 10.35
N ALA A 316 -11.97 39.03 11.00
CA ALA A 316 -13.28 38.75 10.40
C ALA A 316 -13.94 39.99 9.77
N TYR A 317 -14.37 39.85 8.52
CA TYR A 317 -15.19 40.86 7.86
C TYR A 317 -16.52 41.07 8.57
N GLU A 318 -17.09 42.28 8.47
CA GLU A 318 -18.27 42.70 9.24
C GLU A 318 -19.55 41.91 8.93
N SER A 319 -19.65 41.26 7.77
CA SER A 319 -20.80 40.42 7.40
C SER A 319 -20.62 38.94 7.77
N LEU A 320 -19.57 38.59 8.54
CA LEU A 320 -19.30 37.23 9.01
C LEU A 320 -19.59 37.12 10.51
N CYS A 321 -20.49 36.22 10.90
CA CYS A 321 -20.77 35.90 12.29
C CYS A 321 -19.96 34.68 12.73
N LEU A 322 -19.19 34.80 13.80
CA LEU A 322 -18.42 33.70 14.40
C LEU A 322 -19.21 33.05 15.54
N SER A 323 -19.34 31.72 15.51
CA SER A 323 -20.07 30.91 16.49
C SER A 323 -19.23 29.72 16.97
N GLU A 324 -19.78 28.94 17.91
CA GLU A 324 -19.17 27.72 18.47
C GLU A 324 -17.72 27.89 18.95
N GLY A 325 -17.46 28.97 19.71
CA GLY A 325 -16.10 29.27 20.19
C GLY A 325 -15.14 29.65 19.05
N ASN A 326 -15.66 30.36 18.04
CA ASN A 326 -14.96 30.78 16.82
C ASN A 326 -14.50 29.61 15.95
N ARG A 327 -15.25 28.52 15.91
CA ARG A 327 -14.96 27.36 15.04
C ARG A 327 -15.90 27.25 13.85
N GLU A 328 -16.96 28.05 13.86
CA GLU A 328 -17.94 28.15 12.81
C GLU A 328 -18.02 29.61 12.36
N VAL A 329 -18.22 29.80 11.05
CA VAL A 329 -18.46 31.10 10.45
C VAL A 329 -19.68 31.04 9.55
N THR A 330 -20.61 31.97 9.76
CA THR A 330 -21.82 32.11 8.94
C THR A 330 -21.86 33.49 8.33
N ARG A 331 -22.15 33.57 7.04
CA ARG A 331 -22.43 34.85 6.39
C ARG A 331 -23.83 35.32 6.78
N VAL A 332 -23.92 36.53 7.31
CA VAL A 332 -25.18 37.16 7.74
C VAL A 332 -25.38 38.49 7.03
N ARG A 333 -26.64 38.93 6.89
CA ARG A 333 -26.96 40.24 6.26
C ARG A 333 -26.76 41.42 7.21
N GLU A 334 -26.73 41.15 8.51
CA GLU A 334 -26.60 42.16 9.56
C GLU A 334 -25.11 42.40 9.85
N ILE A 335 -24.71 43.67 9.87
CA ILE A 335 -23.34 44.09 10.19
C ILE A 335 -23.04 43.71 11.64
N GLN A 336 -22.05 42.86 11.84
CA GLN A 336 -21.58 42.44 13.15
C GLN A 336 -20.75 43.55 13.81
N SER A 337 -21.01 43.81 15.09
CA SER A 337 -20.33 44.87 15.85
C SER A 337 -18.96 44.44 16.37
N TYR A 338 -18.03 44.14 15.46
CA TYR A 338 -16.64 43.88 15.84
C TYR A 338 -15.88 45.19 16.11
N PRO A 339 -14.93 45.22 17.08
CA PRO A 339 -14.09 46.40 17.31
C PRO A 339 -13.19 46.73 16.11
N ASP A 340 -12.91 48.00 15.86
CA ASP A 340 -11.94 48.40 14.83
C ASP A 340 -10.55 47.78 15.10
N HIS A 341 -9.95 47.18 14.06
CA HIS A 341 -8.65 46.53 14.16
C HIS A 341 -7.89 46.63 12.82
N PRO A 342 -6.57 46.91 12.82
CA PRO A 342 -5.80 47.10 11.58
C PRO A 342 -5.68 45.85 10.70
N GLU A 343 -5.89 44.66 11.26
CA GLU A 343 -5.86 43.38 10.52
C GLU A 343 -7.23 42.95 9.99
N ARG A 344 -8.28 43.77 10.18
CA ARG A 344 -9.64 43.46 9.74
C ARG A 344 -9.76 43.60 8.23
N PHE A 345 -10.33 42.59 7.58
CA PHE A 345 -10.71 42.73 6.18
C PHE A 345 -11.84 43.75 6.04
N ASP A 346 -11.74 44.62 5.04
CA ASP A 346 -12.67 45.74 4.79
C ASP A 346 -13.33 45.69 3.40
N TYR A 347 -12.90 44.77 2.53
CA TYR A 347 -13.40 44.66 1.16
C TYR A 347 -14.04 43.30 0.80
N TRP A 348 -13.48 42.19 1.29
CA TRP A 348 -13.98 40.83 1.00
C TRP A 348 -14.40 40.11 2.29
N ASP A 349 -15.42 39.25 2.18
CA ASP A 349 -15.94 38.39 3.26
C ASP A 349 -14.91 37.31 3.66
N GLN A 350 -13.86 37.71 4.38
CA GLN A 350 -12.74 36.87 4.77
C GLN A 350 -12.52 36.86 6.28
N VAL A 351 -11.89 35.80 6.77
CA VAL A 351 -11.45 35.64 8.16
C VAL A 351 -10.24 34.70 8.18
N LEU A 352 -9.25 34.98 9.03
CA LEU A 352 -8.09 34.13 9.26
C LEU A 352 -8.24 33.32 10.55
N CYS A 353 -7.51 32.21 10.66
CA CYS A 353 -7.31 31.56 11.95
C CYS A 353 -6.28 32.31 12.79
N ARG A 354 -6.40 32.19 14.12
CA ARG A 354 -5.47 32.82 15.06
C ARG A 354 -4.14 32.06 15.13
N GLU A 355 -4.19 30.75 14.97
CA GLU A 355 -3.02 29.87 15.05
C GLU A 355 -2.13 30.02 13.81
N GLY A 356 -0.82 30.14 14.02
CA GLY A 356 0.17 29.98 12.97
C GLY A 356 0.43 28.49 12.70
N LEU A 357 0.48 28.10 11.43
CA LEU A 357 0.77 26.73 11.03
C LEU A 357 2.28 26.54 10.78
N SER A 358 2.86 25.46 11.30
CA SER A 358 4.25 25.09 11.05
C SER A 358 4.41 23.57 10.96
N GLY A 359 5.28 23.10 10.06
CA GLY A 359 5.43 21.66 9.79
C GLY A 359 4.24 21.08 9.01
N ARG A 360 3.93 19.79 9.25
CA ARG A 360 2.75 19.13 8.69
C ARG A 360 1.53 19.46 9.57
N CYS A 361 0.45 19.91 8.94
CA CYS A 361 -0.79 20.25 9.61
C CYS A 361 -1.97 19.73 8.79
N TYR A 362 -3.01 19.26 9.48
CA TYR A 362 -4.23 18.76 8.89
C TYR A 362 -5.45 19.33 9.62
N TRP A 363 -6.43 19.81 8.87
CA TRP A 363 -7.72 20.23 9.39
C TRP A 363 -8.82 19.86 8.40
N GLU A 364 -10.02 19.67 8.91
CA GLU A 364 -11.22 19.43 8.11
C GLU A 364 -12.18 20.59 8.33
N ALA A 365 -12.86 21.02 7.27
CA ALA A 365 -13.90 22.02 7.33
C ALA A 365 -15.18 21.41 6.74
N GLU A 366 -16.27 21.53 7.47
CA GLU A 366 -17.60 21.17 6.99
C GLU A 366 -18.28 22.43 6.44
N TRP A 367 -18.97 22.27 5.31
CA TRP A 367 -19.74 23.34 4.69
C TRP A 367 -21.16 22.83 4.44
N SER A 368 -22.14 23.59 4.95
CA SER A 368 -23.56 23.40 4.65
C SER A 368 -24.06 24.51 3.71
N GLU A 369 -24.71 24.13 2.62
CA GLU A 369 -25.21 25.06 1.61
C GLU A 369 -26.54 25.69 2.04
N ASN A 370 -26.57 27.02 2.17
CA ASN A 370 -27.78 27.81 2.48
C ASN A 370 -27.94 29.04 1.55
N GLY A 371 -27.36 29.03 0.34
CA GLY A 371 -27.49 30.12 -0.65
C GLY A 371 -26.53 30.05 -1.84
N ASP A 372 -26.55 31.07 -2.71
CA ASP A 372 -25.84 31.15 -4.01
C ASP A 372 -24.31 31.43 -3.92
N TYR A 373 -23.68 31.24 -2.77
CA TYR A 373 -22.28 31.65 -2.55
C TYR A 373 -21.37 30.45 -2.26
N GLY A 374 -20.21 30.41 -2.92
CA GLY A 374 -19.17 29.39 -2.68
C GLY A 374 -18.24 29.76 -1.53
N VAL A 375 -17.72 28.75 -0.83
CA VAL A 375 -16.69 28.89 0.22
C VAL A 375 -15.33 28.53 -0.36
N SER A 376 -14.31 29.34 -0.09
CA SER A 376 -12.91 29.05 -0.44
C SER A 376 -12.05 29.01 0.81
N ILE A 377 -11.15 28.03 0.89
CA ILE A 377 -10.18 27.88 1.98
C ILE A 377 -8.79 28.10 1.39
N ALA A 378 -7.98 28.92 2.05
CA ALA A 378 -6.62 29.22 1.64
C ALA A 378 -5.66 29.17 2.83
N VAL A 379 -4.39 28.90 2.54
CA VAL A 379 -3.29 29.07 3.49
C VAL A 379 -2.52 30.31 3.06
N SER A 380 -2.42 31.30 3.95
CA SER A 380 -1.71 32.55 3.69
C SER A 380 -0.56 32.73 4.67
N TYR A 381 0.52 33.33 4.20
CA TYR A 381 1.59 33.83 5.06
C TYR A 381 1.15 35.16 5.68
N LYS A 382 1.51 35.38 6.94
CA LYS A 382 1.30 36.66 7.62
C LYS A 382 2.52 37.56 7.45
#